data_AF-A0A1J5M985-F1
#
_entry.id   AF-A0A1J5M985-F1
#
_cell.length_a   1.000
_cell.length_b   1.000
_cell.length_c   1.000
_cell.angle_alpha   90.00
_cell.angle_beta   90.00
_cell.angle_gamma   90.00
#
_symmetry.space_group_name_H-M   'P 1'
#
loop_
_entity.id
_entity.type
_entity.pdbx_description
1 polymer ?
#
loop_
_entity_poly.entity_id
_entity_poly.type
_entity_poly.pdbx_seq_one_letter_code
_entity_poly.pdbx_strand_id
1 'polypeptide(L)'
;MNTLKTHILIFFVLIASSGFSQFVIPSDHPDSLKMYESNPVPIYSKDYMKQYKRYKRMIVKVYPYALYASDVLYELEEDSDEINKKRKKKKFYKKAYQSLKEDFKYVFLNLYTSEGKMLMKLVHRETGMSVHQIASKYRGKKNATVFNVMGKIWDQDTKISYDPKGEDKIAEHVIQDIESGIIPFKDEVVRVDKEQYKENQKAYKKRVKENKKRIRENRKKCKKKKKADKK
;
A
#
# COMPACT_ATOMS: atom_id res chain seq x y z
N MET A 1 25.34 -46.01 -36.28
CA MET A 1 24.62 -44.94 -35.56
C MET A 1 25.50 -43.98 -34.74
N ASN A 2 26.84 -44.10 -34.77
CA ASN A 2 27.73 -43.26 -33.94
C ASN A 2 28.35 -42.06 -34.68
N THR A 3 28.34 -42.06 -36.01
CA THR A 3 28.89 -40.95 -36.83
C THR A 3 27.99 -39.71 -36.83
N LEU A 4 26.67 -39.89 -36.71
CA LEU A 4 25.72 -38.77 -36.66
C LEU A 4 25.82 -38.00 -35.33
N LYS A 5 26.06 -38.71 -34.22
CA LYS A 5 26.27 -38.10 -32.90
C LYS A 5 27.60 -37.33 -32.81
N THR A 6 28.67 -37.82 -33.45
CA THR A 6 29.96 -37.10 -33.47
C THR A 6 29.88 -35.80 -34.28
N HIS A 7 29.14 -35.78 -35.40
CA HIS A 7 28.97 -34.55 -36.18
C HIS A 7 28.08 -33.51 -35.48
N ILE A 8 27.03 -33.94 -34.77
CA ILE A 8 26.18 -33.02 -33.97
C ILE A 8 26.98 -32.38 -32.82
N LEU A 9 27.87 -33.14 -32.17
CA LEU A 9 28.74 -32.62 -31.10
C LEU A 9 29.78 -31.62 -31.62
N ILE A 10 30.36 -31.85 -32.79
CA ILE A 10 31.32 -30.93 -33.43
C ILE A 10 30.63 -29.64 -33.89
N PHE A 11 29.39 -29.73 -34.40
CA PHE A 11 28.61 -28.56 -34.81
C PHE A 11 28.23 -27.66 -33.62
N PHE A 12 27.98 -28.25 -32.43
CA PHE A 12 27.70 -27.49 -31.22
C PHE A 12 28.93 -26.77 -30.64
N VAL A 13 30.14 -27.32 -30.84
CA VAL A 13 31.41 -26.70 -30.40
C VAL A 13 31.78 -25.50 -31.30
N LEU A 14 31.41 -25.49 -32.57
CA LEU A 14 31.72 -24.39 -33.50
C LEU A 14 30.86 -23.12 -33.31
N ILE A 15 29.66 -23.24 -32.72
CA ILE A 15 28.79 -22.09 -32.43
C ILE A 15 29.21 -21.37 -31.13
N ALA A 16 29.94 -22.06 -30.23
CA ALA A 16 30.40 -21.49 -28.97
C ALA A 16 31.57 -20.49 -29.13
N SER A 17 32.25 -20.45 -30.28
CA SER A 17 33.44 -19.60 -30.52
C SER A 17 33.16 -18.24 -31.17
N SER A 18 31.93 -17.93 -31.57
CA SER A 18 31.59 -16.66 -32.26
C SER A 18 30.75 -15.68 -31.44
N GLY A 19 30.70 -15.86 -30.11
CA GLY A 19 29.88 -15.03 -29.20
C GLY A 19 30.65 -14.22 -28.17
N PHE A 20 31.99 -14.26 -28.14
CA PHE A 20 32.76 -13.31 -27.34
C PHE A 20 32.85 -11.99 -28.10
N SER A 21 31.79 -11.18 -27.97
CA SER A 21 31.94 -9.74 -28.06
C SER A 21 33.07 -9.36 -27.11
N GLN A 22 34.19 -8.90 -27.66
CA GLN A 22 35.24 -8.29 -26.87
C GLN A 22 34.61 -7.08 -26.19
N PHE A 23 34.35 -7.19 -24.89
CA PHE A 23 34.11 -6.01 -24.07
C PHE A 23 35.43 -5.24 -24.07
N VAL A 24 35.57 -4.30 -25.00
CA VAL A 24 36.70 -3.36 -25.03
C VAL A 24 36.55 -2.51 -23.77
N ILE A 25 37.29 -2.86 -22.72
CA ILE A 25 37.53 -1.93 -21.62
C ILE A 25 38.36 -0.79 -22.21
N PRO A 26 37.85 0.45 -22.27
CA PRO A 26 38.63 1.56 -22.80
C PRO A 26 39.88 1.76 -21.94
N SER A 27 40.99 2.03 -22.62
CA SER A 27 42.34 2.28 -22.12
C SER A 27 42.43 2.89 -20.72
N ASP A 28 43.07 2.16 -19.80
CA ASP A 28 43.60 2.65 -18.53
C ASP A 28 44.73 3.68 -18.79
N HIS A 29 44.36 4.92 -19.11
CA HIS A 29 45.25 6.06 -18.87
C HIS A 29 45.06 6.50 -17.42
N PRO A 30 46.14 6.62 -16.61
CA PRO A 30 46.05 6.98 -15.19
C PRO A 30 45.47 8.37 -14.92
N ASP A 31 45.31 9.19 -15.97
CA ASP A 31 44.72 10.53 -15.92
C ASP A 31 43.25 10.57 -16.41
N SER A 32 42.64 9.43 -16.73
CA SER A 32 41.23 9.36 -17.18
C SER A 32 40.29 9.28 -15.99
N LEU A 33 39.63 10.40 -15.68
CA LEU A 33 38.51 10.42 -14.74
C LEU A 33 37.47 9.38 -15.15
N LYS A 34 37.08 8.51 -14.22
CA LYS A 34 36.02 7.54 -14.42
C LYS A 34 34.72 8.30 -14.71
N MET A 35 34.28 8.28 -15.96
CA MET A 35 33.04 8.91 -16.39
C MET A 35 31.89 8.07 -15.83
N TYR A 36 31.34 8.51 -14.71
CA TYR A 36 30.11 7.94 -14.16
C TYR A 36 28.92 8.57 -14.89
N GLU A 37 28.28 7.82 -15.76
CA GLU A 37 26.92 8.15 -16.19
C GLU A 37 25.99 7.94 -14.99
N SER A 38 25.61 9.04 -14.34
CA SER A 38 24.65 8.98 -13.24
C SER A 38 23.25 8.71 -13.79
N ASN A 39 22.48 7.88 -13.09
CA ASN A 39 21.05 7.77 -13.35
C ASN A 39 20.40 9.16 -13.24
N PRO A 40 19.51 9.53 -14.17
CA PRO A 40 18.85 10.83 -14.14
C PRO A 40 18.11 11.00 -12.81
N VAL A 41 18.44 12.06 -12.07
CA VAL A 41 17.77 12.36 -10.80
C VAL A 41 16.51 13.19 -11.11
N PRO A 42 15.31 12.67 -10.86
CA PRO A 42 14.09 13.41 -11.13
C PRO A 42 13.94 14.59 -10.16
N ILE A 43 13.72 15.78 -10.70
CA ILE A 43 13.48 17.00 -9.90
C ILE A 43 11.96 17.17 -9.76
N TYR A 44 11.48 17.16 -8.52
CA TYR A 44 10.06 17.30 -8.22
C TYR A 44 9.71 18.70 -7.71
N SER A 45 8.54 19.19 -8.13
CA SER A 45 7.96 20.42 -7.58
C SER A 45 7.69 20.30 -6.06
N LYS A 46 7.70 21.44 -5.37
CA LYS A 46 7.37 21.54 -3.94
C LYS A 46 6.00 20.94 -3.61
N ASP A 47 5.01 21.16 -4.46
CA ASP A 47 3.65 20.64 -4.26
C ASP A 47 3.58 19.13 -4.45
N TYR A 48 4.32 18.60 -5.42
CA TYR A 48 4.49 17.16 -5.61
C TYR A 48 5.08 16.52 -4.35
N MET A 49 6.20 17.07 -3.84
CA MET A 49 6.86 16.54 -2.65
C MET A 49 5.98 16.63 -1.39
N LYS A 50 5.11 17.64 -1.30
CA LYS A 50 4.13 17.75 -0.21
C LYS A 50 3.08 16.63 -0.29
N GLN A 51 2.56 16.33 -1.48
CA GLN A 51 1.62 15.24 -1.70
C GLN A 51 2.27 13.89 -1.47
N TYR A 52 3.46 13.67 -2.03
CA TYR A 52 4.26 12.47 -1.85
C TYR A 52 4.50 12.18 -0.35
N LYS A 53 4.94 13.17 0.43
CA LYS A 53 5.13 12.99 1.89
C LYS A 53 3.83 12.62 2.61
N ARG A 54 2.69 13.16 2.17
CA ARG A 54 1.37 12.80 2.72
C ARG A 54 1.02 11.36 2.37
N TYR A 55 1.17 10.96 1.11
CA TYR A 55 0.91 9.59 0.66
C TYR A 55 1.84 8.58 1.30
N LYS A 56 3.15 8.84 1.36
CA LYS A 56 4.14 8.03 2.08
C LYS A 56 3.69 7.68 3.49
N ARG A 57 3.26 8.67 4.28
CA ARG A 57 2.78 8.42 5.66
C ARG A 57 1.54 7.55 5.72
N MET A 58 0.62 7.71 4.77
CA MET A 58 -0.61 6.91 4.72
C MET A 58 -0.31 5.50 4.22
N ILE A 59 0.38 5.35 3.09
CA ILE A 59 0.69 4.07 2.44
C ILE A 59 1.53 3.19 3.35
N VAL A 60 2.62 3.68 3.95
CA VAL A 60 3.43 2.89 4.90
C VAL A 60 2.58 2.31 6.03
N LYS A 61 1.53 3.03 6.46
CA LYS A 61 0.61 2.56 7.50
C LYS A 61 -0.41 1.55 6.99
N VAL A 62 -0.98 1.77 5.80
CA VAL A 62 -2.12 0.97 5.30
C VAL A 62 -1.74 -0.18 4.37
N TYR A 63 -0.58 -0.12 3.73
CA TYR A 63 -0.18 -1.08 2.72
C TYR A 63 -0.05 -2.53 3.22
N PRO A 64 0.44 -2.82 4.46
CA PRO A 64 0.48 -4.20 4.95
C PRO A 64 -0.91 -4.85 5.01
N TYR A 65 -1.96 -4.04 5.28
CA TYR A 65 -3.33 -4.54 5.28
C TYR A 65 -3.88 -4.81 3.87
N ALA A 66 -3.34 -4.14 2.85
CA ALA A 66 -3.72 -4.38 1.46
C ALA A 66 -3.10 -5.68 0.94
N LEU A 67 -1.82 -5.90 1.23
CA LEU A 67 -1.10 -7.15 0.92
C LEU A 67 -1.77 -8.34 1.61
N TYR A 68 -1.98 -8.23 2.93
CA TYR A 68 -2.70 -9.25 3.70
C TYR A 68 -4.11 -9.54 3.16
N ALA A 69 -4.84 -8.50 2.70
CA ALA A 69 -6.15 -8.71 2.10
C ALA A 69 -6.06 -9.48 0.77
N SER A 70 -5.00 -9.24 -0.02
CA SER A 70 -4.72 -10.00 -1.25
C SER A 70 -4.46 -11.47 -0.94
N ASP A 71 -3.59 -11.75 0.03
CA ASP A 71 -3.25 -13.11 0.44
C ASP A 71 -4.48 -13.87 0.94
N VAL A 72 -5.27 -13.25 1.83
CA VAL A 72 -6.51 -13.84 2.34
C VAL A 72 -7.51 -14.10 1.21
N LEU A 73 -7.59 -13.24 0.20
CA LEU A 73 -8.48 -13.46 -0.93
C LEU A 73 -8.03 -14.63 -1.79
N TYR A 74 -6.73 -14.76 -2.02
CA TYR A 74 -6.14 -15.88 -2.74
C TYR A 74 -6.40 -17.20 -2.01
N GLU A 75 -6.09 -17.27 -0.71
CA GLU A 75 -6.37 -18.45 0.14
C GLU A 75 -7.85 -18.82 0.12
N LEU A 76 -8.74 -17.82 0.24
CA LEU A 76 -10.19 -18.07 0.19
C LEU A 76 -10.65 -18.59 -1.16
N GLU A 77 -10.01 -18.20 -2.26
CA GLU A 77 -10.33 -18.73 -3.58
C GLU A 77 -9.89 -20.18 -3.70
N GLU A 78 -8.65 -20.49 -3.30
CA GLU A 78 -8.09 -21.85 -3.29
C GLU A 78 -8.93 -22.82 -2.44
N ASP A 79 -9.17 -22.49 -1.16
CA ASP A 79 -9.99 -23.29 -0.24
C ASP A 79 -11.41 -23.53 -0.77
N SER A 80 -11.91 -22.58 -1.55
CA SER A 80 -13.27 -22.64 -2.05
C SER A 80 -13.45 -23.56 -3.25
N ASP A 81 -12.37 -23.91 -3.94
CA ASP A 81 -12.41 -24.76 -5.12
C ASP A 81 -12.61 -26.23 -4.78
N GLU A 82 -12.21 -26.64 -3.57
CA GLU A 82 -12.55 -27.95 -3.00
C GLU A 82 -14.06 -28.10 -2.71
N ILE A 83 -14.81 -26.99 -2.64
CA ILE A 83 -16.21 -26.97 -2.23
C ILE A 83 -17.16 -27.02 -3.45
N ASN A 84 -17.49 -28.25 -3.88
CA ASN A 84 -18.42 -28.49 -5.00
C ASN A 84 -19.82 -27.87 -4.85
N LYS A 85 -20.38 -27.82 -3.63
CA LYS A 85 -21.75 -27.33 -3.40
C LYS A 85 -21.78 -25.82 -3.18
N LYS A 86 -22.41 -25.06 -4.10
CA LYS A 86 -22.61 -23.59 -4.02
C LYS A 86 -23.11 -23.08 -2.66
N ARG A 87 -24.03 -23.80 -2.01
CA ARG A 87 -24.54 -23.43 -0.67
C ARG A 87 -23.48 -23.56 0.43
N LYS A 88 -22.62 -24.58 0.35
CA LYS A 88 -21.49 -24.77 1.28
C LYS A 88 -20.43 -23.70 1.04
N LYS A 89 -20.07 -23.42 -0.23
CA LYS A 89 -19.11 -22.35 -0.62
C LYS A 89 -19.53 -20.98 -0.08
N LYS A 90 -20.82 -20.63 -0.21
CA LYS A 90 -21.37 -19.40 0.38
C LYS A 90 -21.32 -19.36 1.92
N LYS A 91 -21.56 -20.50 2.60
CA LYS A 91 -21.47 -20.58 4.07
C LYS A 91 -20.03 -20.43 4.54
N PHE A 92 -19.08 -21.01 3.81
CA PHE A 92 -17.64 -20.88 4.03
C PHE A 92 -17.21 -19.41 3.95
N TYR A 93 -17.46 -18.75 2.82
CA TYR A 93 -17.13 -17.31 2.65
C TYR A 93 -17.76 -16.42 3.71
N LYS A 94 -19.03 -16.66 4.08
CA LYS A 94 -19.70 -15.88 5.13
C LYS A 94 -19.01 -16.03 6.49
N LYS A 95 -18.53 -17.22 6.83
CA LYS A 95 -17.81 -17.47 8.09
C LYS A 95 -16.46 -16.77 8.09
N ALA A 96 -15.67 -16.95 7.03
CA ALA A 96 -14.38 -16.28 6.86
C ALA A 96 -14.53 -14.75 6.95
N TYR A 97 -15.49 -14.18 6.21
CA TYR A 97 -15.80 -12.76 6.26
C TYR A 97 -16.15 -12.27 7.67
N GLN A 98 -16.92 -13.05 8.44
CA GLN A 98 -17.31 -12.67 9.79
C GLN A 98 -16.11 -12.66 10.75
N SER A 99 -15.24 -13.67 10.67
CA SER A 99 -14.00 -13.74 11.45
C SER A 99 -13.10 -12.54 11.15
N LEU A 100 -12.79 -12.34 9.86
CA LEU A 100 -11.94 -11.24 9.40
C LEU A 100 -12.50 -9.88 9.82
N LYS A 101 -13.82 -9.71 9.71
CA LYS A 101 -14.49 -8.48 10.14
C LYS A 101 -14.32 -8.22 11.64
N GLU A 102 -14.32 -9.26 12.47
CA GLU A 102 -14.13 -9.12 13.91
C GLU A 102 -12.69 -8.73 14.25
N ASP A 103 -11.72 -9.40 13.63
CA ASP A 103 -10.28 -9.16 13.83
C ASP A 103 -9.86 -7.73 13.45
N PHE A 104 -10.40 -7.22 12.33
CA PHE A 104 -10.01 -5.91 11.80
C PHE A 104 -10.96 -4.76 12.13
N LYS A 105 -12.06 -5.04 12.84
CA LYS A 105 -13.09 -4.02 13.16
C LYS A 105 -12.50 -2.75 13.76
N TYR A 106 -11.67 -2.91 14.78
CA TYR A 106 -11.10 -1.79 15.54
C TYR A 106 -9.93 -1.13 14.84
N VAL A 107 -9.18 -1.88 14.02
CA VAL A 107 -8.17 -1.34 13.12
C VAL A 107 -8.82 -0.31 12.20
N PHE A 108 -9.89 -0.71 11.49
CA PHE A 108 -10.56 0.20 10.57
C PHE A 108 -11.20 1.41 11.26
N LEU A 109 -11.76 1.23 12.46
CA LEU A 109 -12.31 2.34 13.26
C LEU A 109 -11.23 3.33 13.74
N ASN A 110 -9.97 2.88 13.82
CA ASN A 110 -8.83 3.71 14.24
C ASN A 110 -8.17 4.43 13.05
N LEU A 111 -8.51 4.09 11.81
CA LEU A 111 -8.01 4.77 10.61
C LEU A 111 -8.71 6.11 10.39
N TYR A 112 -7.98 7.07 9.84
CA TYR A 112 -8.60 8.28 9.30
C TYR A 112 -9.34 7.96 8.00
N THR A 113 -10.37 8.73 7.65
CA THR A 113 -11.17 8.51 6.42
C THR A 113 -10.30 8.46 5.16
N SER A 114 -9.28 9.33 5.05
CA SER A 114 -8.36 9.33 3.92
C SER A 114 -7.44 8.10 3.87
N GLU A 115 -7.07 7.57 5.04
CA GLU A 115 -6.29 6.32 5.13
C GLU A 115 -7.17 5.14 4.71
N GLY A 116 -8.43 5.09 5.15
CA GLY A 116 -9.40 4.09 4.72
C GLY A 116 -9.65 4.13 3.20
N LYS A 117 -9.81 5.32 2.60
CA LYS A 117 -9.94 5.47 1.15
C LYS A 117 -8.68 4.98 0.42
N MET A 118 -7.49 5.30 0.93
CA MET A 118 -6.23 4.80 0.37
C MET A 118 -6.11 3.27 0.50
N LEU A 119 -6.53 2.69 1.62
CA LEU A 119 -6.53 1.24 1.79
C LEU A 119 -7.43 0.56 0.75
N MET A 120 -8.66 1.06 0.53
CA MET A 120 -9.56 0.52 -0.49
C MET A 120 -8.95 0.58 -1.89
N LYS A 121 -8.24 1.67 -2.20
CA LYS A 121 -7.48 1.86 -3.43
C LYS A 121 -6.38 0.82 -3.59
N LEU A 122 -5.56 0.62 -2.56
CA LEU A 122 -4.48 -0.37 -2.58
C LEU A 122 -5.02 -1.80 -2.71
N VAL A 123 -6.11 -2.15 -2.01
CA VAL A 123 -6.76 -3.45 -2.19
C VAL A 123 -7.19 -3.66 -3.64
N HIS A 124 -7.75 -2.63 -4.30
CA HIS A 124 -8.07 -2.69 -5.73
C HIS A 124 -6.82 -2.83 -6.60
N ARG A 125 -5.69 -2.20 -6.24
CA ARG A 125 -4.40 -2.36 -6.95
C ARG A 125 -3.93 -3.81 -6.92
N GLU A 126 -3.90 -4.42 -5.74
CA GLU A 126 -3.38 -5.78 -5.55
C GLU A 126 -4.31 -6.86 -6.12
N THR A 127 -5.63 -6.69 -5.95
CA THR A 127 -6.61 -7.77 -6.24
C THR A 127 -7.40 -7.57 -7.53
N GLY A 128 -7.35 -6.36 -8.11
CA GLY A 128 -8.21 -5.95 -9.22
C GLY A 128 -9.71 -5.82 -8.87
N MET A 129 -10.09 -6.08 -7.62
CA MET A 129 -11.48 -6.02 -7.15
C MET A 129 -11.67 -4.84 -6.19
N SER A 130 -12.72 -4.05 -6.42
CA SER A 130 -13.14 -3.05 -5.44
C SER A 130 -13.63 -3.72 -4.16
N VAL A 131 -13.49 -3.04 -3.03
CA VAL A 131 -14.01 -3.52 -1.73
C VAL A 131 -15.51 -3.80 -1.77
N HIS A 132 -16.28 -3.08 -2.58
CA HIS A 132 -17.68 -3.39 -2.82
C HIS A 132 -17.88 -4.75 -3.50
N GLN A 133 -17.08 -5.08 -4.51
CA GLN A 133 -17.14 -6.37 -5.20
C GLN A 133 -16.74 -7.51 -4.27
N ILE A 134 -15.66 -7.34 -3.51
CA ILE A 134 -15.23 -8.28 -2.46
C ILE A 134 -16.36 -8.50 -1.46
N ALA A 135 -16.86 -7.43 -0.83
CA ALA A 135 -17.95 -7.55 0.13
C ALA A 135 -19.20 -8.23 -0.47
N SER A 136 -19.54 -7.93 -1.72
CA SER A 136 -20.67 -8.56 -2.40
C SER A 136 -20.45 -10.07 -2.66
N LYS A 137 -19.25 -10.48 -3.03
CA LYS A 137 -18.86 -11.88 -3.29
C LYS A 137 -18.87 -12.71 -2.00
N TYR A 138 -18.21 -12.23 -0.94
CA TYR A 138 -17.95 -13.04 0.26
C TYR A 138 -19.02 -12.90 1.37
N ARG A 139 -19.73 -11.76 1.46
CA ARG A 139 -20.76 -11.53 2.51
C ARG A 139 -22.08 -12.26 2.24
N GLY A 140 -22.43 -12.45 0.97
CA GLY A 140 -23.72 -13.01 0.52
C GLY A 140 -24.90 -12.02 0.49
N LYS A 141 -26.11 -12.52 0.16
CA LYS A 141 -27.34 -11.69 -0.03
C LYS A 141 -27.68 -10.85 1.23
N LYS A 142 -27.82 -9.54 0.99
CA LYS A 142 -28.25 -8.39 1.82
C LYS A 142 -28.75 -8.67 3.25
N ASN A 143 -27.88 -8.49 4.24
CA ASN A 143 -28.28 -7.86 5.50
C ASN A 143 -27.76 -6.42 5.49
N ALA A 144 -28.63 -5.46 5.23
CA ALA A 144 -28.30 -4.02 5.10
C ALA A 144 -27.68 -3.42 6.39
N THR A 145 -27.85 -4.09 7.54
CA THR A 145 -27.57 -3.52 8.86
C THR A 145 -26.10 -3.55 9.29
N VAL A 146 -25.24 -4.31 8.62
CA VAL A 146 -23.85 -4.53 9.08
C VAL A 146 -22.94 -3.33 8.79
N PHE A 147 -23.28 -2.52 7.79
CA PHE A 147 -22.52 -1.34 7.39
C PHE A 147 -23.01 -0.05 8.04
N ASN A 148 -23.90 -0.02 9.02
CA ASN A 148 -24.35 1.27 9.58
C ASN A 148 -23.22 2.06 10.29
N VAL A 149 -22.23 1.37 10.87
CA VAL A 149 -21.06 2.00 11.53
C VAL A 149 -19.96 2.38 10.54
N MET A 150 -19.82 1.56 9.50
CA MET A 150 -18.74 1.59 8.52
C MET A 150 -19.13 2.43 7.28
N GLY A 151 -20.36 2.26 6.82
CA GLY A 151 -21.04 3.02 5.77
C GLY A 151 -21.19 4.50 6.07
N LYS A 152 -21.38 4.97 7.31
CA LYS A 152 -21.33 6.44 7.55
C LYS A 152 -19.94 7.05 7.28
N ILE A 153 -18.88 6.25 7.35
CA ILE A 153 -17.49 6.66 7.05
C ILE A 153 -17.15 6.38 5.57
N TRP A 154 -17.84 5.43 4.93
CA TRP A 154 -17.53 4.88 3.59
C TRP A 154 -18.64 5.00 2.54
N ASP A 155 -19.75 5.70 2.82
CA ASP A 155 -20.94 5.76 1.95
C ASP A 155 -20.70 6.48 0.63
N GLN A 156 -19.71 7.38 0.58
CA GLN A 156 -19.55 8.25 -0.58
C GLN A 156 -18.75 7.62 -1.73
N ASP A 157 -18.16 6.43 -1.57
CA ASP A 157 -17.19 5.93 -2.56
C ASP A 157 -16.94 4.39 -2.46
N THR A 158 -17.98 3.56 -2.38
CA THR A 158 -17.76 2.10 -2.28
C THR A 158 -17.17 1.46 -3.54
N LYS A 159 -17.22 2.16 -4.68
CA LYS A 159 -16.69 1.73 -5.98
C LYS A 159 -15.41 2.47 -6.35
N ILE A 160 -14.50 2.66 -5.39
CA ILE A 160 -13.19 3.25 -5.68
C ILE A 160 -12.35 2.26 -6.51
N SER A 161 -11.79 2.75 -7.60
CA SER A 161 -10.73 2.11 -8.38
C SER A 161 -9.38 2.78 -8.12
N TYR A 162 -8.30 2.07 -8.45
CA TYR A 162 -6.93 2.56 -8.41
C TYR A 162 -6.46 2.91 -9.83
N ASP A 163 -5.95 4.12 -10.03
CA ASP A 163 -5.42 4.56 -11.32
C ASP A 163 -3.94 4.98 -11.22
N PRO A 164 -3.00 4.05 -11.47
CA PRO A 164 -1.56 4.32 -11.35
C PRO A 164 -1.06 5.35 -12.37
N LYS A 165 -1.80 5.57 -13.47
CA LYS A 165 -1.41 6.47 -14.57
C LYS A 165 -2.14 7.80 -14.56
N GLY A 166 -3.13 8.01 -13.70
CA GLY A 166 -3.90 9.27 -13.60
C GLY A 166 -3.87 9.86 -12.21
N GLU A 167 -4.92 9.62 -11.43
CA GLU A 167 -5.10 10.26 -10.12
C GLU A 167 -4.12 9.74 -9.05
N ASP A 168 -3.74 8.47 -9.11
CA ASP A 168 -2.94 7.81 -8.09
C ASP A 168 -1.45 7.70 -8.43
N LYS A 169 -0.97 8.38 -9.49
CA LYS A 169 0.45 8.37 -9.91
C LYS A 169 1.44 8.62 -8.76
N ILE A 170 1.13 9.56 -7.86
CA ILE A 170 2.01 9.89 -6.73
C ILE A 170 1.99 8.77 -5.68
N ALA A 171 0.83 8.14 -5.49
CA ALA A 171 0.72 6.98 -4.61
C ALA A 171 1.49 5.79 -5.20
N GLU A 172 1.38 5.56 -6.51
CA GLU A 172 2.11 4.49 -7.21
C GLU A 172 3.62 4.70 -7.09
N HIS A 173 4.10 5.93 -7.26
CA HIS A 173 5.53 6.23 -7.06
C HIS A 173 6.00 5.90 -5.64
N VAL A 174 5.20 6.20 -4.60
CA VAL A 174 5.52 5.79 -3.23
C VAL A 174 5.61 4.28 -3.07
N ILE A 175 4.74 3.52 -3.76
CA ILE A 175 4.74 2.06 -3.70
C ILE A 175 5.99 1.52 -4.40
N GLN A 176 6.35 2.06 -5.57
CA GLN A 176 7.60 1.71 -6.27
C GLN A 176 8.84 1.97 -5.40
N ASP A 177 8.84 3.06 -4.63
CA ASP A 177 9.91 3.34 -3.67
C ASP A 177 9.93 2.36 -2.48
N ILE A 178 8.79 1.78 -2.12
CA ILE A 178 8.71 0.70 -1.12
C ILE A 178 9.24 -0.61 -1.73
N GLU A 179 8.76 -0.99 -2.91
CA GLU A 179 9.14 -2.21 -3.62
C GLU A 179 10.64 -2.23 -3.97
N SER A 180 11.22 -1.08 -4.32
CA SER A 180 12.66 -0.92 -4.58
C SER A 180 13.53 -0.85 -3.31
N GLY A 181 12.93 -0.83 -2.12
CA GLY A 181 13.64 -0.77 -0.85
C GLY A 181 14.18 0.61 -0.46
N ILE A 182 13.87 1.67 -1.22
CA ILE A 182 14.22 3.06 -0.88
C ILE A 182 13.52 3.48 0.42
N ILE A 183 12.27 3.03 0.61
CA ILE A 183 11.51 3.24 1.83
C ILE A 183 11.52 1.97 2.67
N PRO A 184 11.93 2.03 3.95
CA PRO A 184 11.82 0.88 4.83
C PRO A 184 10.34 0.56 5.05
N PHE A 185 9.95 -0.65 4.70
CA PHE A 185 8.60 -1.17 4.80
C PHE A 185 8.61 -2.43 5.65
N LYS A 186 7.63 -2.54 6.56
CA LYS A 186 7.41 -3.72 7.38
C LYS A 186 6.06 -4.29 7.00
N ASP A 187 6.07 -5.49 6.44
CA ASP A 187 4.84 -6.19 6.09
C ASP A 187 4.24 -6.90 7.32
N GLU A 188 3.94 -6.11 8.34
CA GLU A 188 3.41 -6.62 9.60
C GLU A 188 2.03 -6.00 9.85
N VAL A 189 1.04 -6.88 9.97
CA VAL A 189 -0.35 -6.49 10.19
C VAL A 189 -0.61 -6.29 11.68
N VAL A 190 -0.83 -5.05 12.10
CA VAL A 190 -1.12 -4.73 13.49
C VAL A 190 -2.60 -4.95 13.79
N ARG A 191 -2.90 -5.90 14.67
CA ARG A 191 -4.24 -6.08 15.24
C ARG A 191 -4.48 -5.07 16.35
N VAL A 192 -5.70 -4.56 16.45
CA VAL A 192 -6.08 -3.57 17.46
C VAL A 192 -7.22 -4.13 18.28
N ASP A 193 -7.00 -4.29 19.57
CA ASP A 193 -8.05 -4.71 20.48
C ASP A 193 -9.00 -3.55 20.82
N LYS A 194 -10.20 -3.91 21.29
CA LYS A 194 -11.21 -2.95 21.74
C LYS A 194 -10.67 -2.01 22.81
N GLU A 195 -9.81 -2.50 23.69
CA GLU A 195 -9.19 -1.74 24.78
C GLU A 195 -8.23 -0.69 24.23
N GLN A 196 -7.30 -1.12 23.38
CA GLN A 196 -6.37 -0.24 22.69
C GLN A 196 -7.09 0.83 21.86
N TYR A 197 -8.19 0.49 21.17
CA TYR A 197 -9.02 1.46 20.49
C TYR A 197 -9.59 2.54 21.45
N LYS A 198 -10.14 2.12 22.61
CA LYS A 198 -10.66 3.06 23.60
C LYS A 198 -9.54 3.97 24.15
N GLU A 199 -8.34 3.44 24.36
CA GLU A 199 -7.17 4.21 24.78
C GLU A 199 -6.76 5.23 23.74
N ASN A 200 -6.66 4.84 22.47
CA ASN A 200 -6.38 5.73 21.34
C ASN A 200 -7.40 6.89 21.28
N GLN A 201 -8.68 6.59 21.50
CA GLN A 201 -9.74 7.60 21.55
C GLN A 201 -9.62 8.54 22.76
N LYS A 202 -9.29 8.02 23.94
CA LYS A 202 -9.02 8.83 25.15
C LYS A 202 -7.81 9.75 24.91
N ALA A 203 -6.72 9.22 24.38
CA ALA A 203 -5.51 9.95 24.05
C ALA A 203 -5.77 11.04 23.00
N TYR A 204 -6.53 10.73 21.95
CA TYR A 204 -6.97 11.73 20.96
C TYR A 204 -7.74 12.89 21.61
N LYS A 205 -8.76 12.59 22.42
CA LYS A 205 -9.54 13.61 23.13
C LYS A 205 -8.67 14.46 24.06
N LYS A 206 -7.71 13.85 24.75
CA LYS A 206 -6.73 14.55 25.60
C LYS A 206 -5.86 15.51 24.77
N ARG A 207 -5.23 15.02 23.69
CA ARG A 207 -4.43 15.85 22.77
C ARG A 207 -5.21 17.01 22.18
N VAL A 208 -6.47 16.81 21.80
CA VAL A 208 -7.33 17.88 21.26
C VAL A 208 -7.58 18.97 22.32
N LYS A 209 -7.88 18.58 23.56
CA LYS A 209 -8.05 19.52 24.67
C LYS A 209 -6.77 20.32 24.95
N GLU A 210 -5.62 19.64 25.00
CA GLU A 210 -4.31 20.26 25.21
C GLU A 210 -3.94 21.22 24.07
N ASN A 211 -4.11 20.80 22.81
CA ASN A 211 -3.90 21.66 21.65
C ASN A 211 -4.78 22.91 21.69
N LYS A 212 -6.06 22.78 22.08
CA LYS A 212 -6.98 23.93 22.22
C LYS A 212 -6.50 24.91 23.30
N LYS A 213 -5.98 24.41 24.43
CA LYS A 213 -5.36 25.24 25.48
C LYS A 213 -4.11 25.95 24.95
N ARG A 214 -3.18 25.21 24.34
CA ARG A 214 -1.95 25.75 23.74
C ARG A 214 -2.24 26.83 22.69
N ILE A 215 -3.22 26.62 21.81
CA ILE A 215 -3.61 27.61 20.80
C ILE A 215 -4.14 28.89 21.47
N ARG A 216 -4.96 28.77 22.53
CA ARG A 216 -5.46 29.94 23.27
C ARG A 216 -4.32 30.72 23.94
N GLU A 217 -3.37 30.02 24.55
CA GLU A 217 -2.19 30.63 25.17
C GLU A 217 -1.30 31.32 24.14
N ASN A 218 -1.00 30.65 23.03
CA ASN A 218 -0.22 31.24 21.93
C ASN A 218 -0.91 32.48 21.37
N ARG A 219 -2.24 32.45 21.19
CA ARG A 219 -3.00 33.65 20.78
C ARG A 219 -2.87 34.79 21.79
N LYS A 220 -2.92 34.52 23.10
CA LYS A 220 -2.69 35.53 24.15
C LYS A 220 -1.27 36.10 24.11
N LYS A 221 -0.26 35.24 23.97
CA LYS A 221 1.16 35.65 23.85
C LYS A 221 1.38 36.51 22.61
N CYS A 222 0.86 36.12 21.45
CA CYS A 222 0.93 36.91 20.22
C CYS A 222 0.26 38.29 20.37
N LYS A 223 -0.90 38.36 21.04
CA LYS A 223 -1.57 39.65 21.33
C LYS A 223 -0.74 40.55 22.25
N LYS A 224 -0.10 39.98 23.28
CA LYS A 224 0.79 40.73 24.18
C LYS A 224 2.02 41.26 23.44
N LYS A 225 2.68 40.42 22.63
CA LYS A 225 3.84 40.83 21.82
C LYS A 225 3.49 41.98 20.88
N LYS A 226 2.38 41.86 20.13
CA LYS A 226 1.88 42.94 19.25
C LYS A 226 1.52 44.24 19.98
N LYS A 227 1.22 44.21 21.28
CA LYS A 227 0.99 45.42 22.08
C LYS A 227 2.30 46.04 22.59
N ALA A 228 3.31 45.22 22.86
CA ALA A 228 4.64 45.67 23.22
C ALA A 228 5.36 46.31 22.02
N ASP A 229 5.28 45.68 20.84
CA ASP A 229 5.89 46.20 19.59
C ASP A 229 5.25 47.51 19.08
N LYS A 230 4.14 47.97 19.70
CA LYS A 230 3.42 49.21 19.35
C LYS A 230 3.66 50.36 20.33
N LYS A 231 4.32 50.10 21.46
CA LYS A 231 4.75 51.10 22.44
C LYS A 231 6.21 51.42 22.22
#